data_AF-A0A2E1K092-F1
#
_entry.id   AF-A0A2E1K092-F1
#
_cell.length_a   1.000
_cell.length_b   1.000
_cell.length_c   1.000
_cell.angle_alpha   90.00
_cell.angle_beta   90.00
_cell.angle_gamma   90.00
#
_symmetry.space_group_name_H-M   'P 1'
#
loop_
_entity.id
_entity.type
_entity.pdbx_description
1 polymer ?
#
loop_
_entity_poly.entity_id
_entity_poly.type
_entity_poly.pdbx_seq_one_letter_code
_entity_poly.pdbx_strand_id
1 'polypeptide(L)'
;MQGQGQNGQQNSQGIEVVYYFGALFVILGAAWYRFHIEIVAGILQFQSYQAYVMLFPLGLIAEIAADILPVTMSAPVTAAASQLAGVINTIQTINYADVSFTQLVTILSQVGIYFAVFTTPIWIAIATYIQTTGVISAFDEKYSMESFRRKEVVNWPAVSTVIGTKLLKNSINDGDFAMSPQPMEFAKKNDLLDISNVAGKPVATVNRARAHRYMVTQMGPQWNGNLANFPPHIIALFAIFAAKANHDTKGAAALMRQIAESSFSLNKNLNFSGSYQLLGKHIKSMKVARAVGAHAFLLPAMASMLEAARDDGVIATAEFLWLKIVDRRMWYMLNCVGRAVAFTEVAAPFAHWKVEKRLRRPLKTPMIEEAITALEVGVSEIIYKPDEGQ
;
A
#
# COMPACT_ATOMS: atom_id res chain seq x y z
N MET A 1 -42.31 40.83 -18.33
CA MET A 1 -41.03 41.43 -18.76
C MET A 1 -39.95 40.46 -18.34
N GLN A 2 -39.72 39.48 -19.22
CA GLN A 2 -38.57 39.40 -20.13
C GLN A 2 -37.45 38.57 -19.49
N GLY A 3 -37.43 37.30 -19.89
CA GLY A 3 -36.23 36.49 -19.80
C GLY A 3 -35.17 37.01 -20.77
N GLN A 4 -33.93 37.04 -20.31
CA GLN A 4 -32.74 36.93 -21.14
C GLN A 4 -32.18 35.55 -20.78
N GLY A 5 -32.10 34.58 -21.68
CA GLY A 5 -31.47 34.72 -23.00
C GLY A 5 -30.00 34.32 -22.87
N GLN A 6 -29.74 33.10 -22.39
CA GLN A 6 -28.45 32.45 -22.50
C GLN A 6 -28.27 32.09 -23.98
N ASN A 7 -27.65 32.97 -24.75
CA ASN A 7 -27.31 32.72 -26.14
C ASN A 7 -25.87 32.23 -26.22
N GLY A 8 -25.71 31.10 -26.91
CA GLY A 8 -24.50 30.32 -27.10
C GLY A 8 -23.26 31.16 -27.42
N GLN A 9 -22.29 31.09 -26.51
CA GLN A 9 -20.90 31.36 -26.81
C GLN A 9 -20.27 30.05 -27.27
N GLN A 10 -20.66 29.61 -28.48
CA GLN A 10 -20.07 28.45 -29.14
C GLN A 10 -19.40 28.91 -30.43
N ASN A 11 -18.09 28.65 -30.52
CA ASN A 11 -17.29 28.58 -31.75
C ASN A 11 -17.05 29.86 -32.59
N SER A 12 -16.50 30.93 -31.99
CA SER A 12 -15.73 31.94 -32.76
C SER A 12 -14.25 31.55 -32.95
N GLN A 13 -13.73 30.61 -32.15
CA GLN A 13 -12.30 30.24 -32.21
C GLN A 13 -11.91 29.55 -33.52
N GLY A 14 -12.83 28.85 -34.20
CA GLY A 14 -12.53 28.19 -35.48
C GLY A 14 -12.44 29.14 -36.66
N ILE A 15 -13.29 30.17 -36.70
CA ILE A 15 -13.36 31.12 -37.82
C ILE A 15 -12.25 32.17 -37.74
N GLU A 16 -11.92 32.64 -36.52
CA GLU A 16 -10.81 33.57 -36.30
C GLU A 16 -9.47 32.97 -36.74
N VAL A 17 -9.23 31.68 -36.42
CA VAL A 17 -8.02 30.96 -36.86
C VAL A 17 -7.92 30.92 -38.39
N VAL A 18 -9.03 30.73 -39.11
CA VAL A 18 -9.05 30.76 -40.58
C VAL A 18 -8.71 32.15 -41.13
N TYR A 19 -9.19 33.23 -40.51
CA TYR A 19 -8.82 34.59 -40.91
C TYR A 19 -7.35 34.92 -40.63
N TYR A 20 -6.79 34.47 -39.50
CA TYR A 20 -5.37 34.63 -39.22
C TYR A 20 -4.49 33.84 -40.21
N PHE A 21 -4.88 32.61 -40.55
CA PHE A 21 -4.19 31.86 -41.59
C PHE A 21 -4.33 32.51 -42.97
N GLY A 22 -5.52 32.98 -43.33
CA GLY A 22 -5.75 33.72 -44.58
C GLY A 22 -4.89 34.99 -44.68
N ALA A 23 -4.83 35.78 -43.61
CA ALA A 23 -3.99 36.97 -43.52
C ALA A 23 -2.50 36.61 -43.62
N LEU A 24 -2.06 35.54 -42.95
CA LEU A 24 -0.70 35.03 -43.05
C LEU A 24 -0.34 34.65 -44.50
N PHE A 25 -1.22 33.93 -45.21
CA PHE A 25 -0.98 33.54 -46.61
C PHE A 25 -0.91 34.76 -47.54
N VAL A 26 -1.75 35.78 -47.33
CA VAL A 26 -1.70 37.03 -48.10
C VAL A 26 -0.41 37.80 -47.82
N ILE A 27 0.02 37.88 -46.55
CA ILE A 27 1.26 38.53 -46.15
C ILE A 27 2.48 37.79 -46.73
N LEU A 28 2.51 36.46 -46.63
CA LEU A 28 3.58 35.63 -47.21
C LEU A 28 3.61 35.73 -48.73
N GLY A 29 2.45 35.77 -49.39
CA GLY A 29 2.35 35.97 -50.84
C GLY A 29 2.83 37.35 -51.28
N ALA A 30 2.49 38.41 -50.54
CA ALA A 30 2.96 39.76 -50.80
C ALA A 30 4.47 39.91 -50.53
N ALA A 31 4.97 39.29 -49.46
CA ALA A 31 6.40 39.23 -49.16
C ALA A 31 7.18 38.48 -50.24
N TRP A 32 6.65 37.36 -50.73
CA TRP A 32 7.22 36.63 -51.86
C TRP A 32 7.26 37.49 -53.13
N TYR A 33 6.16 38.15 -53.50
CA TYR A 33 6.11 38.99 -54.70
C TYR A 33 7.18 40.11 -54.69
N ARG A 34 7.40 40.76 -53.53
CA ARG A 34 8.32 41.90 -53.42
C ARG A 34 9.78 41.52 -53.17
N PHE A 35 10.02 40.43 -52.42
CA PHE A 35 11.33 40.05 -51.88
C PHE A 35 11.74 38.61 -52.25
N HIS A 36 11.15 37.98 -53.26
CA HIS A 36 11.47 36.59 -53.63
C HIS A 36 12.98 36.33 -53.76
N ILE A 37 13.74 37.25 -54.37
CA ILE A 37 15.20 37.11 -54.55
C ILE A 37 15.92 37.07 -53.20
N GLU A 38 15.57 37.97 -52.28
CA GLU A 38 16.19 38.06 -50.95
C GLU A 38 15.80 36.87 -50.06
N ILE A 39 14.55 36.41 -50.15
CA ILE A 39 14.05 35.25 -49.42
C ILE A 39 14.72 33.97 -49.91
N VAL A 40 14.80 33.78 -51.23
CA VAL A 40 15.48 32.62 -51.84
C VAL A 40 16.96 32.63 -51.53
N ALA A 41 17.62 33.79 -51.62
CA ALA A 41 19.03 33.93 -51.24
C ALA A 41 19.26 33.58 -49.76
N GLY A 42 18.41 34.08 -48.85
CA GLY A 42 18.51 33.78 -47.42
C GLY A 42 18.30 32.29 -47.10
N ILE A 43 17.31 31.64 -47.73
CA ILE A 43 17.05 30.20 -47.56
C ILE A 43 18.24 29.39 -48.10
N LEU A 44 18.73 29.69 -49.30
CA LEU A 44 19.83 28.97 -49.92
C LEU A 44 21.16 29.18 -49.17
N GLN A 45 21.38 30.37 -48.62
CA GLN A 45 22.54 30.64 -47.76
C GLN A 45 22.46 29.86 -46.44
N PHE A 46 21.29 29.78 -45.83
CA PHE A 46 21.11 28.94 -44.63
C PHE A 46 21.33 27.46 -44.94
N GLN A 47 20.81 26.97 -46.07
CA GLN A 47 21.00 25.60 -46.53
C GLN A 47 22.46 25.30 -46.89
N SER A 48 23.20 26.25 -47.45
CA SER A 48 24.63 26.07 -47.71
C SER A 48 25.41 25.92 -46.41
N TYR A 49 25.11 26.71 -45.37
CA TYR A 49 25.72 26.52 -44.05
C TYR A 49 25.40 25.15 -43.44
N GLN A 50 24.14 24.71 -43.51
CA GLN A 50 23.77 23.36 -43.06
C GLN A 50 24.55 22.29 -43.83
N ALA A 51 24.61 22.39 -45.16
CA ALA A 51 25.34 21.46 -46.02
C ALA A 51 26.84 21.45 -45.72
N TYR A 52 27.47 22.60 -45.44
CA TYR A 52 28.89 22.67 -45.05
C TYR A 52 29.17 21.98 -43.71
N VAL A 53 28.30 22.20 -42.72
CA VAL A 53 28.42 21.57 -41.40
C VAL A 53 28.29 20.04 -41.51
N MET A 54 27.49 19.54 -42.46
CA MET A 54 27.36 18.11 -42.71
C MET A 54 28.46 17.53 -43.61
N LEU A 55 28.98 18.32 -44.56
CA LEU A 55 30.04 17.89 -45.46
C LEU A 55 31.34 17.64 -44.71
N PHE A 56 31.64 18.41 -43.66
CA PHE A 56 32.85 18.20 -42.85
C PHE A 56 32.96 16.79 -42.24
N PRO A 57 31.99 16.28 -41.45
CA PRO A 57 32.04 14.93 -40.92
C PRO A 57 31.85 13.87 -42.02
N LEU A 58 30.97 14.11 -43.01
CA LEU A 58 30.71 13.14 -44.08
C LEU A 58 31.92 12.94 -45.00
N GLY A 59 32.65 14.01 -45.31
CA GLY A 59 33.87 14.01 -46.10
C GLY A 59 35.00 13.27 -45.39
N LEU A 60 35.19 13.53 -44.09
CA LEU A 60 36.18 12.83 -43.29
C LEU A 60 35.89 11.32 -43.19
N ILE A 61 34.63 10.93 -43.02
CA ILE A 61 34.23 9.51 -43.02
C ILE A 61 34.41 8.91 -44.42
N ALA A 62 34.11 9.65 -45.49
CA ALA A 62 34.28 9.19 -46.86
C ALA A 62 35.76 8.94 -47.22
N GLU A 63 36.66 9.84 -46.82
CA GLU A 63 38.11 9.69 -47.02
C GLU A 63 38.66 8.48 -46.27
N ILE A 64 38.31 8.33 -44.98
CA ILE A 64 38.73 7.19 -44.16
C ILE A 64 38.16 5.88 -44.71
N ALA A 65 36.89 5.86 -45.13
CA ALA A 65 36.25 4.69 -45.68
C ALA A 65 36.87 4.28 -47.03
N ALA A 66 37.27 5.24 -47.86
CA ALA A 66 37.93 4.97 -49.14
C ALA A 66 39.32 4.35 -48.97
N ASP A 67 40.03 4.68 -47.89
CA ASP A 67 41.36 4.15 -47.58
C ASP A 67 41.32 2.75 -46.93
N ILE A 68 40.30 2.47 -46.11
CA ILE A 68 40.24 1.26 -45.27
C ILE A 68 39.33 0.16 -45.85
N LEU A 69 38.23 0.51 -46.53
CA LEU A 69 37.20 -0.45 -46.94
C LEU A 69 37.26 -0.78 -48.44
N PRO A 70 36.91 -2.02 -48.86
CA PRO A 70 36.72 -2.34 -50.26
C PRO A 70 35.72 -1.40 -50.94
N VAL A 71 35.96 -1.10 -52.23
CA VAL A 71 35.19 -0.12 -53.01
C VAL A 71 33.67 -0.35 -52.94
N THR A 72 33.22 -1.59 -52.85
CA THR A 72 31.79 -1.94 -52.75
C THR A 72 31.14 -1.45 -51.45
N MET A 73 31.91 -1.30 -50.37
CA MET A 73 31.44 -0.84 -49.05
C MET A 73 31.66 0.65 -48.83
N SER A 74 32.67 1.26 -49.47
CA SER A 74 32.94 2.70 -49.38
C SER A 74 32.17 3.55 -50.40
N ALA A 75 31.73 2.95 -51.52
CA ALA A 75 30.98 3.63 -52.58
C ALA A 75 29.72 4.41 -52.11
N PRO A 76 28.89 3.91 -51.18
CA PRO A 76 27.69 4.65 -50.75
C PRO A 76 28.01 5.95 -50.00
N VAL A 77 29.08 5.95 -49.19
CA VAL A 77 29.47 7.10 -48.36
C VAL A 77 30.18 8.17 -49.20
N THR A 78 31.05 7.74 -50.12
CA THR A 78 31.71 8.65 -51.07
C THR A 78 30.73 9.25 -52.08
N ALA A 79 29.72 8.47 -52.51
CA ALA A 79 28.60 8.98 -53.31
C ALA A 79 27.77 10.03 -52.55
N ALA A 80 27.50 9.83 -51.25
CA ALA A 80 26.78 10.79 -50.43
C ALA A 80 27.57 12.11 -50.24
N ALA A 81 28.87 12.02 -49.98
CA ALA A 81 29.74 13.20 -49.84
C ALA A 81 29.83 14.01 -51.15
N SER A 82 29.99 13.31 -52.28
CA SER A 82 30.04 13.96 -53.61
C SER A 82 28.70 14.57 -54.03
N GLN A 83 27.57 13.93 -53.69
CA GLN A 83 26.24 14.51 -53.92
C GLN A 83 26.04 15.80 -53.13
N LEU A 84 26.39 15.81 -51.84
CA LEU A 84 26.28 17.01 -51.00
C LEU A 84 27.21 18.15 -51.47
N ALA A 85 28.44 17.81 -51.89
CA ALA A 85 29.36 18.76 -52.50
C ALA A 85 28.83 19.33 -53.83
N GLY A 86 28.18 18.49 -54.65
CA GLY A 86 27.50 18.91 -55.88
C GLY A 86 26.34 19.87 -55.61
N VAL A 87 25.56 19.65 -54.55
CA VAL A 87 24.49 20.56 -54.12
C VAL A 87 25.06 21.90 -53.67
N ILE A 88 26.17 21.92 -52.91
CA ILE A 88 26.85 23.16 -52.50
C ILE A 88 27.34 23.95 -53.72
N ASN A 89 27.98 23.29 -54.69
CA ASN A 89 28.43 23.95 -55.92
C ASN A 89 27.26 24.50 -56.75
N THR A 90 26.13 23.78 -56.77
CA THR A 90 24.90 24.25 -57.40
C THR A 90 24.37 25.50 -56.70
N ILE A 91 24.36 25.54 -55.36
CA ILE A 91 23.94 26.71 -54.58
C ILE A 91 24.85 27.93 -54.79
N GLN A 92 26.15 27.72 -55.02
CA GLN A 92 27.12 28.81 -55.22
C GLN A 92 27.11 29.41 -56.64
N THR A 93 26.68 28.64 -57.63
CA THR A 93 26.74 29.03 -59.06
C THR A 93 25.37 29.40 -59.63
N ILE A 94 24.29 29.17 -58.88
CA ILE A 94 22.92 29.46 -59.32
C ILE A 94 22.62 30.95 -59.26
N ASN A 95 21.99 31.47 -60.32
CA ASN A 95 21.43 32.82 -60.30
C ASN A 95 20.15 32.83 -59.47
N TYR A 96 20.14 33.59 -58.36
CA TYR A 96 19.01 33.66 -57.43
C TYR A 96 17.71 34.15 -58.07
N ALA A 97 17.78 34.86 -59.20
CA ALA A 97 16.61 35.37 -59.92
C ALA A 97 15.87 34.28 -60.73
N ASP A 98 16.54 33.19 -61.12
CA ASP A 98 16.01 32.18 -62.05
C ASP A 98 15.63 30.86 -61.36
N VAL A 99 15.66 30.81 -60.03
CA VAL A 99 15.39 29.59 -59.26
C VAL A 99 13.89 29.29 -59.25
N SER A 100 13.51 28.17 -59.87
CA SER A 100 12.13 27.68 -59.81
C SER A 100 11.80 27.10 -58.43
N PHE A 101 10.52 27.14 -58.03
CA PHE A 101 10.05 26.57 -56.76
C PHE A 101 10.38 25.08 -56.63
N THR A 102 10.26 24.32 -57.73
CA THR A 102 10.59 22.89 -57.76
C THR A 102 12.08 22.66 -57.46
N GLN A 103 12.97 23.45 -58.06
CA GLN A 103 14.41 23.37 -57.79
C GLN A 103 14.75 23.72 -56.34
N LEU A 104 14.09 24.73 -55.77
CA LEU A 104 14.25 25.11 -54.36
C LEU A 104 13.86 23.95 -53.43
N VAL A 105 12.71 23.31 -53.67
CA VAL A 105 12.24 22.17 -52.86
C VAL A 105 13.16 20.95 -53.01
N THR A 106 13.73 20.70 -54.20
CA THR A 106 14.71 19.62 -54.40
C THR A 106 15.99 19.85 -53.61
N ILE A 107 16.53 21.06 -53.61
CA ILE A 107 17.72 21.40 -52.81
C ILE A 107 17.42 21.24 -51.31
N LEU A 108 16.26 21.74 -50.86
CA LEU A 108 15.83 21.62 -49.46
C LEU A 108 15.65 20.16 -49.01
N SER A 109 15.06 19.31 -49.85
CA SER A 109 14.85 17.90 -49.50
C SER A 109 16.17 17.12 -49.45
N GLN A 110 17.11 17.41 -50.36
CA GLN A 110 18.42 16.77 -50.37
C GLN A 110 19.22 17.14 -49.12
N VAL A 111 19.37 18.42 -48.80
CA VAL A 111 20.09 18.84 -47.58
C VAL A 111 19.35 18.38 -46.32
N GLY A 112 18.01 18.40 -46.33
CA GLY A 112 17.18 17.97 -45.21
C GLY A 112 17.33 16.49 -44.84
N ILE A 113 17.45 15.58 -45.81
CA ILE A 113 17.66 14.15 -45.53
C ILE A 113 18.98 13.93 -44.78
N TYR A 114 20.07 14.55 -45.25
CA TYR A 114 21.35 14.44 -44.57
C TYR A 114 21.30 15.06 -43.17
N PHE A 115 20.62 16.20 -43.01
CA PHE A 115 20.46 16.84 -41.70
C PHE A 115 19.72 15.93 -40.72
N ALA A 116 18.65 15.29 -41.18
CA ALA A 116 17.87 14.36 -40.38
C ALA A 116 18.72 13.18 -39.91
N VAL A 117 19.54 12.58 -40.79
CA VAL A 117 20.41 11.45 -40.42
C VAL A 117 21.43 11.87 -39.34
N PHE A 118 22.03 13.05 -39.45
CA PHE A 118 23.00 13.53 -38.46
C PHE A 118 22.37 13.95 -37.12
N THR A 119 21.16 14.49 -37.13
CA THR A 119 20.49 14.97 -35.90
C THR A 119 19.67 13.89 -35.20
N THR A 120 19.30 12.81 -35.88
CA THR A 120 18.52 11.70 -35.30
C THR A 120 19.19 11.07 -34.06
N PRO A 121 20.52 10.77 -34.05
CA PRO A 121 21.19 10.25 -32.86
C PRO A 121 21.11 11.19 -31.65
N ILE A 122 21.16 12.51 -31.88
CA ILE A 122 21.05 13.52 -30.81
C ILE A 122 19.64 13.48 -30.22
N TRP A 123 18.60 13.42 -31.05
CA TRP A 123 17.22 13.30 -30.58
C TRP A 123 16.97 11.99 -29.82
N ILE A 124 17.52 10.87 -30.30
CA ILE A 124 17.44 9.59 -29.59
C ILE A 124 18.14 9.69 -28.22
N ALA A 125 19.34 10.27 -28.15
CA ALA A 125 20.07 10.44 -26.90
C ALA A 125 19.28 11.29 -25.88
N ILE A 126 18.69 12.40 -26.34
CA ILE A 126 17.84 13.26 -25.51
C ILE A 126 16.60 12.46 -25.04
N ALA A 127 15.94 11.72 -25.92
CA ALA A 127 14.77 10.91 -25.55
C ALA A 127 15.10 9.83 -24.51
N THR A 128 16.21 9.12 -24.68
CA THR A 128 16.68 8.11 -23.71
C THR A 128 17.06 8.75 -22.37
N TYR A 129 17.72 9.91 -22.39
CA TYR A 129 18.04 10.65 -21.17
C TYR A 129 16.77 11.06 -20.41
N ILE A 130 15.77 11.62 -21.09
CA ILE A 130 14.50 12.02 -20.48
C ILE A 130 13.75 10.80 -19.91
N GLN A 131 13.73 9.66 -20.60
CA GLN A 131 13.05 8.46 -20.10
C GLN A 131 13.71 7.86 -18.86
N THR A 132 15.04 7.93 -18.76
CA THR A 132 15.79 7.33 -17.64
C THR A 132 15.89 8.25 -16.42
N THR A 133 15.95 9.57 -16.64
CA THR A 133 16.10 10.57 -15.57
C THR A 133 14.82 11.35 -15.27
N GLY A 134 13.74 11.07 -15.99
CA GLY A 134 12.46 11.73 -15.81
C GLY A 134 11.95 11.55 -14.38
N VAL A 135 11.50 12.64 -13.77
CA VAL A 135 10.95 12.67 -12.39
C VAL A 135 9.82 11.66 -12.18
N ILE A 136 9.15 11.23 -13.25
CA ILE A 136 8.09 10.21 -13.22
C ILE A 136 8.65 8.82 -12.90
N SER A 137 9.85 8.45 -13.38
CA SER A 137 10.47 7.16 -13.05
C SER A 137 10.91 7.08 -11.59
N ALA A 138 11.17 8.23 -10.95
CA ALA A 138 11.49 8.31 -9.52
C ALA A 138 10.29 7.98 -8.61
N PHE A 139 9.06 7.97 -9.13
CA PHE A 139 7.86 7.57 -8.40
C PHE A 139 7.39 6.14 -8.72
N ASP A 140 8.04 5.44 -9.65
CA ASP A 140 7.74 4.04 -10.00
C ASP A 140 8.78 3.10 -9.39
N GLU A 141 8.62 2.80 -8.10
CA GLU A 141 9.44 1.82 -7.38
C GLU A 141 8.73 0.47 -7.30
N LYS A 142 9.40 -0.60 -7.76
CA LYS A 142 8.91 -1.98 -7.61
C LYS A 142 9.20 -2.50 -6.21
N TYR A 143 8.15 -2.79 -5.43
CA TYR A 143 8.29 -3.39 -4.11
C TYR A 143 8.05 -4.91 -4.10
N SER A 144 8.81 -5.58 -3.26
CA SER A 144 8.51 -6.90 -2.71
C SER A 144 7.61 -6.78 -1.46
N MET A 145 6.94 -7.86 -1.06
CA MET A 145 6.09 -7.86 0.14
C MET A 145 6.85 -7.44 1.41
N GLU A 146 8.14 -7.74 1.51
CA GLU A 146 8.97 -7.32 2.65
C GLU A 146 9.36 -5.84 2.57
N SER A 147 9.80 -5.36 1.40
CA SER A 147 10.20 -3.95 1.23
C SER A 147 9.00 -3.01 1.36
N PHE A 148 7.85 -3.37 0.79
CA PHE A 148 6.61 -2.61 0.95
C PHE A 148 6.20 -2.52 2.43
N ARG A 149 6.21 -3.66 3.14
CA ARG A 149 5.90 -3.69 4.57
C ARG A 149 6.84 -2.78 5.35
N ARG A 150 8.16 -2.83 5.10
CA ARG A 150 9.13 -1.95 5.80
C ARG A 150 8.85 -0.47 5.56
N LYS A 151 8.43 -0.08 4.34
CA LYS A 151 8.10 1.31 4.00
C LYS A 151 6.80 1.76 4.70
N GLU A 152 5.76 0.94 4.64
CA GLU A 152 4.44 1.28 5.18
C GLU A 152 4.35 1.29 6.71
N VAL A 153 5.35 0.79 7.43
CA VAL A 153 5.38 0.78 8.89
C VAL A 153 5.40 2.18 9.50
N VAL A 154 5.96 3.14 8.76
CA VAL A 154 5.92 4.55 9.15
C VAL A 154 4.47 5.05 9.19
N ASN A 155 3.64 4.64 8.22
CA ASN A 155 2.23 5.00 8.16
C ASN A 155 1.39 4.18 9.15
N TRP A 156 1.68 2.87 9.23
CA TRP A 156 0.90 1.88 9.97
C TRP A 156 1.76 1.12 11.00
N PRO A 157 2.08 1.70 12.16
CA PRO A 157 2.95 1.04 13.14
C PRO A 157 2.41 -0.27 13.69
N ALA A 158 1.11 -0.54 13.57
CA ALA A 158 0.50 -1.80 13.98
C ALA A 158 1.17 -3.05 13.36
N VAL A 159 1.72 -2.92 12.14
CA VAL A 159 2.42 -4.04 11.46
C VAL A 159 3.86 -4.25 11.94
N SER A 160 4.41 -3.38 12.80
CA SER A 160 5.78 -3.45 13.32
C SER A 160 6.10 -4.78 14.00
N THR A 161 5.09 -5.34 14.68
CA THR A 161 5.18 -6.55 15.48
C THR A 161 5.77 -7.72 14.70
N VAL A 162 5.38 -7.85 13.44
CA VAL A 162 5.72 -9.00 12.57
C VAL A 162 6.83 -8.70 11.57
N ILE A 163 7.41 -7.49 11.56
CA ILE A 163 8.55 -7.16 10.70
C ILE A 163 9.75 -8.02 11.10
N GLY A 164 10.52 -8.49 10.13
CA GLY A 164 11.74 -9.28 10.37
C GLY A 164 11.48 -10.74 10.73
N THR A 165 10.21 -11.11 10.95
CA THR A 165 9.81 -12.48 11.27
C THR A 165 9.42 -13.26 10.03
N LYS A 166 9.84 -14.53 9.97
CA LYS A 166 9.49 -15.45 8.88
C LYS A 166 8.42 -16.43 9.34
N LEU A 167 7.21 -15.91 9.61
CA LEU A 167 6.07 -16.72 10.08
C LEU A 167 5.71 -17.87 9.14
N LEU A 168 5.93 -17.71 7.84
CA LEU A 168 5.66 -18.74 6.82
C LEU A 168 6.55 -19.99 6.94
N LYS A 169 7.65 -19.92 7.70
CA LYS A 169 8.56 -21.06 7.90
C LYS A 169 8.18 -21.93 9.10
N ASN A 170 7.40 -21.38 10.02
CA ASN A 170 7.03 -22.07 11.24
C ASN A 170 5.70 -22.82 11.04
N SER A 171 5.50 -23.90 11.80
CA SER A 171 4.21 -24.58 11.86
C SER A 171 3.13 -23.64 12.40
N ILE A 172 1.88 -23.86 11.98
CA ILE A 172 0.71 -23.06 12.35
C ILE A 172 0.45 -23.11 13.87
N ASN A 173 0.84 -24.21 14.52
CA ASN A 173 0.57 -24.46 15.94
C ASN A 173 1.73 -24.06 16.86
N ASP A 174 2.84 -23.57 16.30
CA ASP A 174 4.07 -23.31 17.04
C ASP A 174 4.40 -21.82 17.15
N GLY A 175 5.05 -21.45 18.26
CA GLY A 175 5.55 -20.10 18.54
C GLY A 175 4.50 -19.09 19.04
N ASP A 176 4.94 -17.84 19.19
CA ASP A 176 4.12 -16.76 19.78
C ASP A 176 2.85 -16.46 18.96
N PHE A 177 2.90 -16.69 17.64
CA PHE A 177 1.79 -16.51 16.71
C PHE A 177 0.98 -17.77 16.43
N ALA A 178 1.15 -18.83 17.22
CA ALA A 178 0.38 -20.06 17.06
C ALA A 178 -1.13 -19.79 17.00
N MET A 179 -1.82 -20.50 16.11
CA MET A 179 -3.27 -20.42 15.95
C MET A 179 -4.00 -20.91 17.21
N SER A 180 -5.27 -20.52 17.38
CA SER A 180 -6.10 -21.08 18.45
C SER A 180 -6.39 -22.54 18.10
N PRO A 181 -6.23 -23.49 19.04
CA PRO A 181 -6.55 -24.89 18.79
C PRO A 181 -8.04 -25.08 18.53
N GLN A 182 -8.37 -26.04 17.69
CA GLN A 182 -9.75 -26.46 17.45
C GLN A 182 -10.35 -27.15 18.70
N PRO A 183 -11.68 -27.26 18.84
CA PRO A 183 -12.31 -27.89 20.03
C PRO A 183 -11.75 -29.27 20.39
N MET A 184 -11.59 -30.16 19.41
CA MET A 184 -11.03 -31.49 19.63
C MET A 184 -9.56 -31.45 20.06
N GLU A 185 -8.72 -30.67 19.37
CA GLU A 185 -7.30 -30.52 19.73
C GLU A 185 -7.13 -29.89 21.10
N PHE A 186 -7.96 -28.90 21.42
CA PHE A 186 -7.98 -28.23 22.71
C PHE A 186 -8.38 -29.20 23.83
N ALA A 187 -9.42 -30.01 23.62
CA ALA A 187 -9.87 -31.00 24.58
C ALA A 187 -8.82 -32.09 24.80
N LYS A 188 -8.14 -32.51 23.73
CA LYS A 188 -7.05 -33.49 23.80
C LYS A 188 -5.81 -32.95 24.51
N LYS A 189 -5.36 -31.75 24.15
CA LYS A 189 -4.18 -31.08 24.75
C LYS A 189 -4.31 -30.90 26.26
N ASN A 190 -5.53 -30.69 26.74
CA ASN A 190 -5.81 -30.44 28.15
C ASN A 190 -6.39 -31.66 28.88
N ASP A 191 -6.37 -32.84 28.27
CA ASP A 191 -6.92 -34.09 28.82
C ASP A 191 -8.35 -33.93 29.36
N LEU A 192 -9.26 -33.52 28.48
CA LEU A 192 -10.68 -33.29 28.78
C LEU A 192 -11.60 -34.36 28.18
N LEU A 193 -11.04 -35.34 27.46
CA LEU A 193 -11.80 -36.34 26.71
C LEU A 193 -11.85 -37.69 27.45
N ASP A 194 -13.04 -38.25 27.58
CA ASP A 194 -13.28 -39.63 27.96
C ASP A 194 -13.55 -40.44 26.68
N ILE A 195 -12.78 -41.50 26.44
CA ILE A 195 -12.89 -42.34 25.25
C ILE A 195 -13.86 -43.47 25.58
N SER A 196 -14.97 -43.53 24.85
CA SER A 196 -15.95 -44.60 24.98
C SER A 196 -16.14 -45.31 23.64
N ASN A 197 -16.28 -46.64 23.67
CA ASN A 197 -16.56 -47.43 22.48
C ASN A 197 -18.07 -47.61 22.35
N VAL A 198 -18.70 -46.77 21.55
CA VAL A 198 -20.13 -46.88 21.23
C VAL A 198 -20.24 -47.50 19.85
N ALA A 199 -20.91 -48.66 19.75
CA ALA A 199 -21.13 -49.38 18.49
C ALA A 199 -19.84 -49.67 17.69
N GLY A 200 -18.75 -50.03 18.38
CA GLY A 200 -17.48 -50.41 17.74
C GLY A 200 -16.64 -49.27 17.17
N LYS A 201 -17.04 -48.00 17.38
CA LYS A 201 -16.25 -46.82 17.03
C LYS A 201 -15.80 -46.08 18.29
N PRO A 202 -14.53 -45.66 18.40
CA PRO A 202 -14.08 -44.83 19.51
C PRO A 202 -14.69 -43.43 19.38
N VAL A 203 -15.57 -43.07 20.31
CA VAL A 203 -16.19 -41.74 20.40
C VAL A 203 -15.61 -41.03 21.62
N ALA A 204 -15.03 -39.85 21.37
CA ALA A 204 -14.53 -38.98 22.42
C ALA A 204 -15.68 -38.12 22.96
N THR A 205 -15.94 -38.22 24.27
CA THR A 205 -16.91 -37.40 24.98
C THR A 205 -16.18 -36.47 25.94
N VAL A 206 -16.67 -35.25 26.14
CA VAL A 206 -16.02 -34.31 27.08
C VAL A 206 -16.40 -34.67 28.52
N ASN A 207 -15.41 -34.81 29.39
CA ASN A 207 -15.65 -34.94 30.82
C ASN A 207 -16.02 -33.57 31.42
N ARG A 208 -17.30 -33.37 31.74
CA ARG A 208 -17.80 -32.09 32.28
C ARG A 208 -17.06 -31.62 33.51
N ALA A 209 -16.70 -32.51 34.44
CA ALA A 209 -16.03 -32.12 35.69
C ALA A 209 -14.60 -31.62 35.43
N ARG A 210 -13.83 -32.32 34.58
CA ARG A 210 -12.48 -31.87 34.17
C ARG A 210 -12.55 -30.58 33.35
N ALA A 211 -13.49 -30.50 32.41
CA ALA A 211 -13.71 -29.31 31.60
C ALA A 211 -14.06 -28.09 32.46
N HIS A 212 -14.98 -28.24 33.42
CA HIS A 212 -15.34 -27.17 34.35
C HIS A 212 -14.12 -26.69 35.14
N ARG A 213 -13.36 -27.62 35.76
CA ARG A 213 -12.15 -27.26 36.51
C ARG A 213 -11.14 -26.50 35.66
N TYR A 214 -10.90 -26.95 34.43
CA TYR A 214 -9.98 -26.27 33.51
C TYR A 214 -10.50 -24.90 33.09
N MET A 215 -11.76 -24.80 32.68
CA MET A 215 -12.39 -23.55 32.22
C MET A 215 -12.45 -22.47 33.31
N VAL A 216 -12.60 -22.84 34.58
CA VAL A 216 -12.46 -21.89 35.70
C VAL A 216 -11.07 -21.22 35.70
N THR A 217 -10.00 -21.94 35.35
CA THR A 217 -8.64 -21.36 35.28
C THR A 217 -8.50 -20.32 34.14
N GLN A 218 -9.32 -20.41 33.09
CA GLN A 218 -9.33 -19.44 32.00
C GLN A 218 -9.86 -18.06 32.43
N MET A 219 -10.66 -17.98 33.50
CA MET A 219 -11.29 -16.72 33.95
C MET A 219 -10.30 -15.60 34.27
N GLY A 220 -9.09 -15.97 34.71
CA GLY A 220 -8.06 -15.00 35.09
C GLY A 220 -8.37 -14.28 36.42
N PRO A 221 -7.68 -13.17 36.70
CA PRO A 221 -7.82 -12.46 37.97
C PRO A 221 -9.18 -11.76 38.09
N GLN A 222 -9.65 -11.63 39.33
CA GLN A 222 -10.84 -10.84 39.64
C GLN A 222 -10.61 -9.36 39.37
N TRP A 223 -11.67 -8.68 38.94
CA TRP A 223 -11.71 -7.24 38.78
C TRP A 223 -12.08 -6.60 40.12
N ASN A 224 -11.14 -5.88 40.72
CA ASN A 224 -11.32 -5.18 41.99
C ASN A 224 -11.43 -3.65 41.83
N GLY A 225 -11.48 -3.16 40.59
CA GLY A 225 -11.51 -1.72 40.27
C GLY A 225 -10.19 -0.97 40.47
N ASN A 226 -9.17 -1.60 41.08
CA ASN A 226 -7.86 -0.98 41.28
C ASN A 226 -6.91 -1.36 40.13
N LEU A 227 -6.77 -0.45 39.17
CA LEU A 227 -5.94 -0.63 37.99
C LEU A 227 -4.43 -0.67 38.27
N ALA A 228 -3.96 -0.17 39.42
CA ALA A 228 -2.54 -0.10 39.74
C ALA A 228 -1.89 -1.48 39.95
N ASN A 229 -2.69 -2.49 40.28
CA ASN A 229 -2.20 -3.85 40.54
C ASN A 229 -2.07 -4.70 39.28
N PHE A 230 -2.53 -4.21 38.12
CA PHE A 230 -2.48 -4.96 36.88
C PHE A 230 -1.21 -4.68 36.08
N PRO A 231 -0.78 -5.64 35.24
CA PRO A 231 0.33 -5.45 34.32
C PRO A 231 0.20 -4.19 33.44
N PRO A 232 1.33 -3.56 33.03
CA PRO A 232 1.32 -2.32 32.26
C PRO A 232 0.52 -2.37 30.95
N HIS A 233 0.51 -3.51 30.26
CA HIS A 233 -0.25 -3.67 29.00
C HIS A 233 -1.76 -3.59 29.20
N ILE A 234 -2.26 -4.08 30.33
CA ILE A 234 -3.68 -4.01 30.68
C ILE A 234 -4.07 -2.57 30.99
N ILE A 235 -3.22 -1.85 31.75
CA ILE A 235 -3.43 -0.44 32.08
C ILE A 235 -3.45 0.40 30.80
N ALA A 236 -2.51 0.17 29.89
CA ALA A 236 -2.42 0.87 28.62
C ALA A 236 -3.67 0.66 27.75
N LEU A 237 -4.11 -0.60 27.56
CA LEU A 237 -5.33 -0.90 26.81
C LEU A 237 -6.57 -0.31 27.46
N PHE A 238 -6.68 -0.40 28.79
CA PHE A 238 -7.79 0.21 29.51
C PHE A 238 -7.82 1.73 29.31
N ALA A 239 -6.66 2.40 29.38
CA ALA A 239 -6.53 3.83 29.15
C ALA A 239 -6.96 4.23 27.73
N ILE A 240 -6.54 3.45 26.72
CA ILE A 240 -6.92 3.64 25.31
C ILE A 240 -8.45 3.50 25.16
N PHE A 241 -9.03 2.44 25.71
CA PHE A 241 -10.48 2.20 25.61
C PHE A 241 -11.28 3.27 26.36
N ALA A 242 -10.81 3.69 27.54
CA ALA A 242 -11.42 4.77 28.31
C ALA A 242 -11.36 6.11 27.57
N ALA A 243 -10.23 6.43 26.93
CA ALA A 243 -10.09 7.64 26.13
C ALA A 243 -11.04 7.63 24.92
N LYS A 244 -11.12 6.52 24.18
CA LYS A 244 -12.04 6.39 23.04
C LYS A 244 -13.50 6.43 23.45
N ALA A 245 -13.89 5.76 24.54
CA ALA A 245 -15.25 5.87 25.07
C ALA A 245 -15.65 7.33 25.40
N ASN A 246 -14.68 8.18 25.77
CA ASN A 246 -14.87 9.61 26.03
C ASN A 246 -14.55 10.51 24.82
N HIS A 247 -14.50 9.96 23.60
CA HIS A 247 -14.23 10.69 22.35
C HIS A 247 -12.85 11.35 22.26
N ASP A 248 -11.90 11.00 23.12
CA ASP A 248 -10.49 11.45 23.06
C ASP A 248 -9.69 10.56 22.09
N THR A 249 -10.05 10.67 20.80
CA THR A 249 -9.45 9.85 19.74
C THR A 249 -7.97 10.13 19.54
N LYS A 250 -7.54 11.39 19.67
CA LYS A 250 -6.15 11.78 19.45
C LYS A 250 -5.23 11.20 20.53
N GLY A 251 -5.63 11.29 21.81
CA GLY A 251 -4.84 10.73 22.92
C GLY A 251 -4.73 9.20 22.83
N ALA A 252 -5.83 8.53 22.49
CA ALA A 252 -5.84 7.08 22.30
C ALA A 252 -4.97 6.64 21.11
N ALA A 253 -5.10 7.31 19.95
CA ALA A 253 -4.32 7.00 18.76
C ALA A 253 -2.81 7.23 18.99
N ALA A 254 -2.43 8.30 19.70
CA ALA A 254 -1.04 8.57 20.03
C ALA A 254 -0.42 7.47 20.90
N LEU A 255 -1.12 7.06 21.97
CA LEU A 255 -0.62 5.99 22.86
C LEU A 255 -0.58 4.64 22.13
N MET A 256 -1.60 4.32 21.35
CA MET A 256 -1.65 3.09 20.55
C MET A 256 -0.51 3.04 19.52
N ARG A 257 -0.25 4.16 18.84
CA ARG A 257 0.85 4.31 17.89
C ARG A 257 2.21 4.12 18.57
N GLN A 258 2.45 4.77 19.70
CA GLN A 258 3.69 4.65 20.47
C GLN A 258 3.98 3.20 20.87
N ILE A 259 2.97 2.49 21.39
CA ILE A 259 3.14 1.09 21.80
C ILE A 259 3.44 0.23 20.57
N ALA A 260 2.71 0.43 19.47
CA ALA A 260 2.96 -0.28 18.23
C ALA A 260 4.34 0.04 17.63
N GLU A 261 4.85 1.26 17.68
CA GLU A 261 6.21 1.56 17.23
C GLU A 261 7.27 0.83 18.07
N SER A 262 7.03 0.66 19.37
CA SER A 262 7.95 -0.07 20.27
C SER A 262 7.94 -1.60 20.11
N SER A 263 6.93 -2.17 19.45
CA SER A 263 6.80 -3.63 19.26
C SER A 263 7.59 -4.19 18.08
N PHE A 264 8.54 -3.44 17.53
CA PHE A 264 9.31 -3.84 16.36
C PHE A 264 9.96 -5.23 16.52
N SER A 265 9.76 -6.11 15.53
CA SER A 265 10.42 -7.44 15.45
C SER A 265 10.28 -8.31 16.70
N LEU A 266 9.04 -8.53 17.16
CA LEU A 266 8.71 -9.34 18.34
C LEU A 266 9.24 -8.81 19.67
N ASN A 267 9.63 -7.54 19.74
CA ASN A 267 10.07 -6.96 21.01
C ASN A 267 8.93 -6.99 22.04
N LYS A 268 9.18 -7.65 23.18
CA LYS A 268 8.23 -7.75 24.30
C LYS A 268 8.36 -6.57 25.28
N ASN A 269 9.45 -5.80 25.20
CA ASN A 269 9.69 -4.62 26.03
C ASN A 269 9.04 -3.38 25.39
N LEU A 270 7.74 -3.26 25.60
CA LEU A 270 6.92 -2.21 25.00
C LEU A 270 6.94 -0.92 25.82
N ASN A 271 6.83 0.22 25.13
CA ASN A 271 6.80 1.52 25.75
C ASN A 271 5.37 1.93 26.14
N PHE A 272 5.02 1.69 27.40
CA PHE A 272 3.73 2.08 27.99
C PHE A 272 3.72 3.47 28.66
N SER A 273 4.74 4.30 28.43
CA SER A 273 4.78 5.66 28.98
C SER A 273 3.55 6.47 28.56
N GLY A 274 3.06 7.34 29.44
CA GLY A 274 1.83 8.12 29.22
C GLY A 274 0.51 7.39 29.52
N SER A 275 0.52 6.06 29.69
CA SER A 275 -0.71 5.28 29.98
C SER A 275 -1.42 5.76 31.25
N TYR A 276 -0.69 6.00 32.34
CA TYR A 276 -1.26 6.49 33.60
C TYR A 276 -1.84 7.90 33.49
N GLN A 277 -1.22 8.77 32.69
CA GLN A 277 -1.70 10.14 32.47
C GLN A 277 -3.02 10.12 31.69
N LEU A 278 -3.09 9.33 30.61
CA LEU A 278 -4.31 9.17 29.82
C LEU A 278 -5.42 8.52 30.65
N LEU A 279 -5.08 7.52 31.46
CA LEU A 279 -6.02 6.88 32.36
C LEU A 279 -6.59 7.87 33.38
N GLY A 280 -5.73 8.65 34.04
CA GLY A 280 -6.12 9.64 35.06
C GLY A 280 -7.16 10.64 34.56
N LYS A 281 -7.11 11.00 33.27
CA LYS A 281 -8.05 11.91 32.63
C LYS A 281 -9.46 11.32 32.49
N HIS A 282 -9.58 10.02 32.23
CA HIS A 282 -10.82 9.39 31.76
C HIS A 282 -11.43 8.38 32.74
N ILE A 283 -10.68 7.91 33.75
CA ILE A 283 -11.10 6.84 34.66
C ILE A 283 -12.37 7.17 35.46
N LYS A 284 -12.59 8.44 35.79
CA LYS A 284 -13.75 8.90 36.59
C LYS A 284 -15.02 9.10 35.75
N SER A 285 -14.95 8.88 34.43
CA SER A 285 -16.09 9.07 33.55
C SER A 285 -17.21 8.06 33.82
N MET A 286 -18.45 8.51 33.71
CA MET A 286 -19.61 7.65 33.92
C MET A 286 -19.69 6.52 32.88
N LYS A 287 -19.19 6.75 31.65
CA LYS A 287 -19.13 5.73 30.60
C LYS A 287 -18.23 4.56 31.01
N VAL A 288 -17.03 4.86 31.52
CA VAL A 288 -16.09 3.84 32.02
C VAL A 288 -16.72 3.09 33.19
N ALA A 289 -17.28 3.79 34.18
CA ALA A 289 -17.92 3.17 35.33
C ALA A 289 -19.09 2.24 34.94
N ARG A 290 -19.94 2.66 33.98
CA ARG A 290 -21.04 1.83 33.46
C ARG A 290 -20.52 0.60 32.71
N ALA A 291 -19.45 0.73 31.94
CA ALA A 291 -18.89 -0.38 31.17
C ALA A 291 -18.30 -1.47 32.06
N VAL A 292 -17.58 -1.11 33.13
CA VAL A 292 -16.88 -2.09 33.99
C VAL A 292 -17.65 -2.49 35.24
N GLY A 293 -18.60 -1.68 35.69
CA GLY A 293 -19.31 -1.89 36.96
C GLY A 293 -20.15 -3.17 37.01
N ALA A 294 -20.51 -3.72 35.85
CA ALA A 294 -21.25 -4.96 35.73
C ALA A 294 -20.37 -6.22 35.76
N HIS A 295 -19.05 -6.12 35.94
CA HIS A 295 -18.12 -7.23 35.76
C HIS A 295 -17.29 -7.55 36.99
N ALA A 296 -17.15 -8.85 37.30
CA ALA A 296 -16.39 -9.36 38.43
C ALA A 296 -14.97 -9.83 38.06
N PHE A 297 -14.68 -10.04 36.78
CA PHE A 297 -13.37 -10.51 36.29
C PHE A 297 -12.76 -9.55 35.28
N LEU A 298 -11.43 -9.55 35.21
CA LEU A 298 -10.68 -8.63 34.35
C LEU A 298 -11.01 -8.80 32.86
N LEU A 299 -11.06 -10.05 32.37
CA LEU A 299 -11.31 -10.34 30.96
C LEU A 299 -12.69 -9.83 30.48
N PRO A 300 -13.81 -10.14 31.17
CA PRO A 300 -15.12 -9.52 30.92
C PRO A 300 -15.12 -7.99 31.01
N ALA A 301 -14.46 -7.41 32.03
CA ALA A 301 -14.40 -5.96 32.18
C ALA A 301 -13.69 -5.28 30.99
N MET A 302 -12.56 -5.85 30.55
CA MET A 302 -11.82 -5.38 29.38
C MET A 302 -12.61 -5.56 28.08
N ALA A 303 -13.38 -6.64 27.96
CA ALA A 303 -14.25 -6.87 26.81
C ALA A 303 -15.36 -5.81 26.70
N SER A 304 -16.02 -5.48 27.81
CA SER A 304 -17.02 -4.40 27.84
C SER A 304 -16.41 -3.01 27.64
N MET A 305 -15.17 -2.80 28.11
CA MET A 305 -14.43 -1.55 27.82
C MET A 305 -14.15 -1.39 26.32
N LEU A 306 -13.72 -2.46 25.65
CA LEU A 306 -13.52 -2.44 24.20
C LEU A 306 -14.85 -2.21 23.45
N GLU A 307 -15.94 -2.80 23.92
CA GLU A 307 -17.27 -2.56 23.34
C GLU A 307 -17.69 -1.08 23.51
N ALA A 308 -17.56 -0.52 24.70
CA ALA A 308 -17.86 0.89 24.96
C ALA A 308 -16.96 1.84 24.16
N ALA A 309 -15.71 1.46 23.92
CA ALA A 309 -14.79 2.23 23.08
C ALA A 309 -15.17 2.19 21.59
N ARG A 310 -15.83 1.11 21.15
CA ARG A 310 -16.33 0.97 19.77
C ARG A 310 -17.60 1.76 19.47
N ASP A 311 -18.29 2.26 20.50
CA ASP A 311 -19.43 3.17 20.32
C ASP A 311 -19.00 4.52 19.70
N ASP A 312 -17.75 4.94 19.88
CA ASP A 312 -17.18 6.16 19.26
C ASP A 312 -16.70 5.92 17.83
N GLY A 313 -16.18 4.73 17.53
CA GLY A 313 -15.66 4.40 16.21
C GLY A 313 -14.93 3.06 16.16
N VAL A 314 -14.32 2.75 15.03
CA VAL A 314 -13.64 1.46 14.83
C VAL A 314 -12.37 1.39 15.68
N ILE A 315 -12.28 0.33 16.50
CA ILE A 315 -11.05 -0.09 17.17
C ILE A 315 -10.81 -1.55 16.79
N ALA A 316 -9.86 -1.74 15.89
CA ALA A 316 -9.52 -3.04 15.35
C ALA A 316 -8.46 -3.70 16.24
N THR A 317 -8.61 -5.00 16.49
CA THR A 317 -7.60 -5.76 17.23
C THR A 317 -6.26 -5.79 16.51
N ALA A 318 -6.26 -5.61 15.18
CA ALA A 318 -5.04 -5.44 14.38
C ALA A 318 -4.14 -4.29 14.88
N GLU A 319 -4.70 -3.23 15.47
CA GLU A 319 -3.91 -2.08 15.93
C GLU A 319 -3.07 -2.37 17.18
N PHE A 320 -3.41 -3.43 17.91
CA PHE A 320 -2.65 -3.92 19.07
C PHE A 320 -2.20 -5.36 18.87
N LEU A 321 -1.74 -5.71 17.66
CA LEU A 321 -1.21 -7.04 17.30
C LEU A 321 -0.12 -7.52 18.27
N TRP A 322 0.69 -6.61 18.81
CA TRP A 322 1.70 -6.88 19.84
C TRP A 322 1.15 -7.62 21.07
N LEU A 323 -0.14 -7.44 21.38
CA LEU A 323 -0.79 -8.06 22.52
C LEU A 323 -0.83 -9.59 22.38
N LYS A 324 -0.85 -10.13 21.15
CA LYS A 324 -0.82 -11.57 20.90
C LYS A 324 0.40 -12.24 21.55
N ILE A 325 1.53 -11.54 21.55
CA ILE A 325 2.82 -12.04 22.07
C ILE A 325 2.93 -11.81 23.58
N VAL A 326 2.38 -10.70 24.08
CA VAL A 326 2.47 -10.31 25.49
C VAL A 326 1.44 -11.05 26.35
N ASP A 327 0.19 -11.14 25.88
CA ASP A 327 -0.92 -11.75 26.59
C ASP A 327 -1.90 -12.39 25.61
N ARG A 328 -1.61 -13.66 25.27
CA ARG A 328 -2.40 -14.48 24.35
C ARG A 328 -3.87 -14.59 24.77
N ARG A 329 -4.14 -14.68 26.08
CA ARG A 329 -5.50 -14.85 26.61
C ARG A 329 -6.29 -13.55 26.46
N MET A 330 -5.71 -12.41 26.83
CA MET A 330 -6.34 -11.11 26.60
C MET A 330 -6.56 -10.85 25.11
N TRP A 331 -5.57 -11.15 24.28
CA TRP A 331 -5.69 -11.04 22.82
C TRP A 331 -6.92 -11.77 22.30
N TYR A 332 -7.08 -13.06 22.63
CA TYR A 332 -8.23 -13.81 22.15
C TYR A 332 -9.55 -13.34 22.73
N MET A 333 -9.58 -12.93 24.00
CA MET A 333 -10.79 -12.37 24.61
C MET A 333 -11.25 -11.13 23.84
N LEU A 334 -10.34 -10.17 23.59
CA LEU A 334 -10.65 -8.94 22.85
C LEU A 334 -11.02 -9.21 21.39
N ASN A 335 -10.42 -10.22 20.74
CA ASN A 335 -10.81 -10.66 19.40
C ASN A 335 -12.17 -11.36 19.36
N CYS A 336 -12.69 -11.85 20.48
CA CYS A 336 -14.04 -12.39 20.57
C CYS A 336 -15.11 -11.30 20.76
N VAL A 337 -14.74 -10.08 21.13
CA VAL A 337 -15.69 -8.97 21.27
C VAL A 337 -16.28 -8.63 19.91
N GLY A 338 -17.61 -8.73 19.79
CA GLY A 338 -18.36 -8.57 18.54
C GLY A 338 -18.64 -9.88 17.79
N ARG A 339 -18.06 -11.01 18.22
CA ARG A 339 -18.34 -12.33 17.64
C ARG A 339 -19.51 -13.02 18.36
N ALA A 340 -20.14 -13.97 17.65
CA ALA A 340 -21.16 -14.86 18.23
C ALA A 340 -20.52 -16.02 19.00
N VAL A 341 -19.44 -16.60 18.45
CA VAL A 341 -18.74 -17.78 18.99
C VAL A 341 -17.30 -17.39 19.35
N ALA A 342 -16.85 -17.84 20.52
CA ALA A 342 -15.51 -17.58 21.03
C ALA A 342 -14.49 -18.64 20.60
N PHE A 343 -13.21 -18.28 20.71
CA PHE A 343 -12.13 -19.26 20.67
C PHE A 343 -12.15 -20.14 21.94
N THR A 344 -11.75 -21.40 21.79
CA THR A 344 -11.72 -22.42 22.87
C THR A 344 -10.88 -21.99 24.08
N GLU A 345 -9.78 -21.25 23.84
CA GLU A 345 -8.88 -20.74 24.88
C GLU A 345 -9.51 -19.68 25.80
N VAL A 346 -10.60 -19.04 25.36
CA VAL A 346 -11.31 -17.97 26.09
C VAL A 346 -12.81 -18.20 26.16
N ALA A 347 -13.27 -19.42 25.90
CA ALA A 347 -14.68 -19.75 25.87
C ALA A 347 -15.35 -19.46 27.23
N ALA A 348 -14.67 -19.79 28.33
CA ALA A 348 -15.18 -19.57 29.68
C ALA A 348 -15.37 -18.08 30.06
N PRO A 349 -14.34 -17.21 29.97
CA PRO A 349 -14.53 -15.79 30.24
C PRO A 349 -15.50 -15.13 29.26
N PHE A 350 -15.60 -15.60 28.02
CA PHE A 350 -16.59 -15.11 27.06
C PHE A 350 -18.03 -15.48 27.44
N ALA A 351 -18.30 -16.74 27.82
CA ALA A 351 -19.60 -17.17 28.29
C ALA A 351 -20.01 -16.38 29.54
N HIS A 352 -19.10 -16.25 30.51
CA HIS A 352 -19.34 -15.47 31.72
C HIS A 352 -19.62 -13.99 31.41
N TRP A 353 -18.85 -13.37 30.50
CA TRP A 353 -19.09 -12.00 30.05
C TRP A 353 -20.49 -11.80 29.46
N LYS A 354 -20.98 -12.75 28.66
CA LYS A 354 -22.35 -12.71 28.11
C LYS A 354 -23.41 -12.79 29.21
N VAL A 355 -23.19 -13.60 30.25
CA VAL A 355 -24.10 -13.71 31.39
C VAL A 355 -24.11 -12.43 32.22
N GLU A 356 -22.95 -11.89 32.58
CA GLU A 356 -22.83 -10.63 33.32
C GLU A 356 -23.46 -9.46 32.56
N LYS A 357 -23.25 -9.37 31.24
CA LYS A 357 -23.90 -8.35 30.39
C LYS A 357 -25.42 -8.45 30.40
N ARG A 358 -25.97 -9.67 30.35
CA ARG A 358 -27.42 -9.90 30.38
C ARG A 358 -28.02 -9.51 31.73
N LEU A 359 -27.33 -9.82 32.82
CA LEU A 359 -27.79 -9.55 34.18
C LEU A 359 -27.42 -8.15 34.70
N ARG A 360 -26.52 -7.44 34.01
CA ARG A 360 -25.99 -6.12 34.38
C ARG A 360 -25.47 -6.05 35.82
N ARG A 361 -24.87 -7.14 36.30
CA ARG A 361 -24.29 -7.23 37.65
C ARG A 361 -23.04 -8.11 37.65
N PRO A 362 -22.04 -7.76 38.47
CA PRO A 362 -20.84 -8.56 38.61
C PRO A 362 -21.15 -9.90 39.28
N LEU A 363 -20.65 -11.00 38.72
CA LEU A 363 -20.82 -12.34 39.28
C LEU A 363 -19.47 -12.93 39.68
N LYS A 364 -19.20 -13.00 40.98
CA LYS A 364 -17.94 -13.60 41.48
C LYS A 364 -17.83 -15.10 41.21
N THR A 365 -18.98 -15.77 41.10
CA THR A 365 -19.06 -17.18 40.74
C THR A 365 -18.94 -17.32 39.22
N PRO A 366 -17.96 -18.08 38.69
CA PRO A 366 -17.84 -18.34 37.26
C PRO A 366 -19.12 -18.97 36.70
N MET A 367 -19.60 -18.42 35.59
CA MET A 367 -20.82 -18.86 34.88
C MET A 367 -20.37 -19.38 33.52
N ILE A 368 -19.92 -20.63 33.48
CA ILE A 368 -19.17 -21.20 32.37
C ILE A 368 -19.85 -22.41 31.72
N GLU A 369 -21.03 -22.80 32.21
CA GLU A 369 -21.77 -23.98 31.72
C GLU A 369 -21.98 -23.96 30.21
N GLU A 370 -22.31 -22.79 29.65
CA GLU A 370 -22.50 -22.62 28.20
C GLU A 370 -21.22 -22.92 27.41
N ALA A 371 -20.05 -22.57 27.96
CA ALA A 371 -18.77 -22.87 27.31
C ALA A 371 -18.49 -24.38 27.29
N ILE A 372 -18.88 -25.10 28.35
CA ILE A 372 -18.73 -26.57 28.43
C ILE A 372 -19.68 -27.25 27.43
N THR A 373 -20.94 -26.83 27.39
CA THR A 373 -21.92 -27.33 26.43
C THR A 373 -21.47 -27.07 24.99
N ALA A 374 -20.95 -25.87 24.69
CA ALA A 374 -20.42 -25.57 23.37
C ALA A 374 -19.18 -26.41 23.01
N LEU A 375 -18.33 -26.74 23.99
CA LEU A 375 -17.18 -27.63 23.78
C LEU A 375 -17.63 -29.06 23.47
N GLU A 376 -18.64 -29.58 24.18
CA GLU A 376 -19.24 -30.89 23.89
C GLU A 376 -19.75 -30.98 22.46
N VAL A 377 -20.51 -29.97 22.02
CA VAL A 377 -21.01 -29.89 20.64
C VAL A 377 -19.84 -29.89 19.66
N GLY A 378 -18.85 -29.01 19.85
CA GLY A 378 -17.69 -28.91 18.96
C GLY A 378 -16.80 -30.17 18.91
N VAL A 379 -16.76 -30.96 19.99
CA VAL A 379 -16.07 -32.26 20.01
C VAL A 379 -16.89 -33.33 19.29
N SER A 380 -18.21 -33.33 19.47
CA SER A 380 -19.11 -34.32 18.86
C SER A 380 -19.17 -34.25 17.32
N GLU A 381 -18.88 -33.08 16.75
CA GLU A 381 -18.85 -32.86 15.29
C GLU A 381 -17.59 -33.42 14.62
N ILE A 382 -16.54 -33.73 15.39
CA ILE A 382 -15.24 -34.16 14.86
C ILE A 382 -15.04 -35.65 15.14
N ILE A 383 -14.76 -36.43 14.09
CA ILE A 383 -14.42 -37.85 14.23
C ILE A 383 -13.10 -37.96 14.99
N TYR A 384 -13.13 -38.61 16.15
CA TYR A 384 -11.94 -38.89 16.92
C TYR A 384 -11.05 -39.89 16.18
N LYS A 385 -9.79 -39.50 15.95
CA LYS A 385 -8.73 -40.40 15.52
C LYS A 385 -7.80 -40.62 16.73
N PRO A 386 -7.66 -41.85 17.24
CA PRO A 386 -6.62 -42.13 18.22
C PRO A 386 -5.25 -41.80 17.60
N ASP A 387 -4.32 -41.28 18.40
CA ASP A 387 -2.96 -41.07 17.91
C ASP A 387 -2.37 -42.42 17.52
N GLU A 388 -1.80 -42.50 16.31
CA GLU A 388 -1.00 -43.64 15.91
C GLU A 388 0.26 -43.66 16.79
N GLY A 389 0.23 -44.42 17.89
CA GLY A 389 1.39 -44.74 18.71
C GLY A 389 1.47 -44.09 20.11
N GLN A 390 0.55 -44.46 21.01
CA GLN A 390 0.84 -44.54 22.44
C GLN A 390 0.62 -45.95 22.95
#